data_AF-A0A1C3VZQ3-F1
#
_entry.id   AF-A0A1C3VZQ3-F1
#
_cell.length_a   1.000
_cell.length_b   1.000
_cell.length_c   1.000
_cell.angle_alpha   90.00
_cell.angle_beta   90.00
_cell.angle_gamma   90.00
#
_symmetry.space_group_name_H-M   'P 1'
#
loop_
_entity.id
_entity.type
_entity.pdbx_description
1 polymer ?
#
loop_
_entity_poly.entity_id
_entity_poly.type
_entity_poly.pdbx_seq_one_letter_code
_entity_poly.pdbx_strand_id
1 'polypeptide(L)'
;MNSLEAEAAAPSHEDMPDVTELILQDILAGRLPPGTWLKQIDLERRYNCTRPQVRRALDRLVQKRLVEHIPNRGYHVHEQDGRRAQEVSDIRVILEVAISDRIVANAGDADIANLRALASRFDDLVLNGTMLELYEANLAFHRYLLVLAGNQELVELITEIRQRTSSAPVSQWRTRARIEQSGREHQQMIDAIEKRDVDRLKELTRRHILQT
;
A
#
# COMPACT_ATOMS: atom_id res chain seq x y z
N MET A 1 -51.94 -26.04 7.07
CA MET A 1 -51.80 -24.84 7.95
C MET A 1 -51.38 -25.38 9.31
N ASN A 2 -50.17 -25.20 9.84
CA ASN A 2 -49.16 -24.15 9.76
C ASN A 2 -47.76 -24.81 9.87
N SER A 3 -46.83 -24.45 8.99
CA SER A 3 -45.71 -23.52 9.26
C SER A 3 -44.51 -24.19 9.91
N LEU A 4 -43.64 -24.71 9.04
CA LEU A 4 -42.22 -24.93 9.33
C LEU A 4 -41.56 -23.55 9.34
N GLU A 5 -41.24 -23.03 10.51
CA GLU A 5 -40.31 -21.92 10.65
C GLU A 5 -38.91 -22.43 10.31
N ALA A 6 -38.40 -22.02 9.16
CA ALA A 6 -37.01 -22.20 8.81
C ALA A 6 -36.16 -21.29 9.69
N GLU A 7 -35.54 -21.87 10.71
CA GLU A 7 -34.53 -21.22 11.52
C GLU A 7 -33.32 -20.91 10.62
N ALA A 8 -33.16 -19.63 10.27
CA ALA A 8 -32.04 -19.18 9.46
C ALA A 8 -30.74 -19.41 10.25
N ALA A 9 -29.92 -20.36 9.78
CA ALA A 9 -28.61 -20.64 10.35
C ALA A 9 -27.78 -19.34 10.38
N ALA A 10 -27.21 -19.03 11.54
CA ALA A 10 -26.29 -17.91 11.69
C ALA A 10 -25.13 -18.06 10.68
N PRO A 11 -24.73 -16.98 9.99
CA PRO A 11 -23.66 -17.04 8.99
C PRO A 11 -22.37 -17.59 9.62
N SER A 12 -21.70 -18.48 8.90
CA SER A 12 -20.43 -19.07 9.32
C SER A 12 -19.36 -17.97 9.44
N HIS A 13 -18.31 -18.24 10.21
CA HIS A 13 -17.24 -17.28 10.52
C HIS A 13 -16.41 -16.85 9.28
N GLU A 14 -16.66 -17.46 8.11
CA GLU A 14 -16.02 -17.22 6.81
C GLU A 14 -16.79 -16.22 5.92
N ASP A 15 -18.08 -15.95 6.19
CA ASP A 15 -18.92 -15.04 5.38
C ASP A 15 -18.95 -13.59 5.91
N MET A 16 -18.29 -13.32 7.05
CA MET A 16 -18.22 -11.96 7.56
C MET A 16 -17.15 -11.15 6.81
N PRO A 17 -17.52 -10.01 6.18
CA PRO A 17 -16.54 -9.16 5.51
C PRO A 17 -15.42 -8.74 6.46
N ASP A 18 -14.16 -8.79 6.00
CA ASP A 18 -13.01 -8.39 6.79
C ASP A 18 -13.19 -6.93 7.24
N VAL A 19 -13.36 -6.73 8.55
CA VAL A 19 -13.56 -5.42 9.18
C VAL A 19 -12.42 -4.45 8.81
N THR A 20 -11.22 -4.97 8.56
CA THR A 20 -10.07 -4.19 8.07
C THR A 20 -10.38 -3.53 6.73
N GLU A 21 -10.94 -4.30 5.80
CA GLU A 21 -11.27 -3.85 4.45
C GLU A 21 -12.45 -2.89 4.46
N LEU A 22 -13.47 -3.15 5.29
CA LEU A 22 -14.61 -2.23 5.44
C LEU A 22 -14.20 -0.84 5.94
N ILE A 23 -13.32 -0.79 6.95
CA ILE A 23 -12.80 0.48 7.47
C ILE A 23 -11.97 1.18 6.39
N LEU A 24 -11.12 0.45 5.68
CA LEU A 24 -10.30 1.01 4.61
C LEU A 24 -11.15 1.58 3.47
N GLN A 25 -12.19 0.86 3.03
CA GLN A 25 -13.14 1.35 2.02
C GLN A 25 -13.81 2.66 2.45
N ASP A 26 -14.19 2.78 3.72
CA ASP A 26 -14.77 4.01 4.25
C ASP A 26 -13.76 5.17 4.32
N ILE A 27 -12.48 4.89 4.62
CA ILE A 27 -11.40 5.89 4.56
C ILE A 27 -11.21 6.37 3.11
N LEU A 28 -11.09 5.45 2.16
CA LEU A 28 -10.86 5.75 0.74
C LEU A 28 -12.05 6.47 0.09
N ALA A 29 -13.27 6.11 0.47
CA ALA A 29 -14.49 6.78 0.02
C ALA A 29 -14.70 8.15 0.69
N GLY A 30 -13.82 8.57 1.61
CA GLY A 30 -13.92 9.83 2.34
C GLY A 30 -15.04 9.84 3.41
N ARG A 31 -15.65 8.69 3.70
CA ARG A 31 -16.63 8.53 4.80
C ARG A 31 -15.97 8.61 6.17
N LEU A 32 -14.69 8.24 6.24
CA LEU A 32 -13.80 8.45 7.39
C LEU A 32 -12.60 9.29 6.91
N PRO A 33 -12.73 10.63 6.84
CA PRO A 33 -11.68 11.48 6.28
C PRO A 33 -10.39 11.47 7.13
N PRO A 34 -9.24 11.87 6.56
CA PRO A 34 -8.00 12.04 7.30
C PRO A 34 -8.19 12.82 8.61
N GLY A 35 -7.51 12.40 9.69
CA GLY A 35 -7.64 13.00 11.02
C GLY A 35 -8.87 12.54 11.82
N THR A 36 -9.80 11.78 11.24
CA THR A 36 -11.00 11.30 11.93
C THR A 36 -10.66 10.31 13.04
N TRP A 37 -11.13 10.57 14.26
CA TRP A 37 -11.03 9.63 15.37
C TRP A 37 -11.97 8.42 15.18
N LEU A 38 -11.38 7.23 15.26
CA LEU A 38 -12.01 5.94 15.06
C LEU A 38 -12.44 5.34 16.40
N LYS A 39 -13.60 5.78 16.89
CA LYS A 39 -14.17 5.22 18.13
C LYS A 39 -14.63 3.79 17.88
N GLN A 40 -14.06 2.85 18.62
CA GLN A 40 -14.35 1.42 18.44
C GLN A 40 -15.84 1.10 18.57
N ILE A 41 -16.56 1.76 19.50
CA ILE A 41 -18.02 1.57 19.65
C ILE A 41 -18.83 1.98 18.42
N ASP A 42 -18.35 2.99 17.69
CA ASP A 42 -19.01 3.45 16.47
C ASP A 42 -18.75 2.46 15.33
N LEU A 43 -17.53 1.90 15.25
CA LEU A 43 -17.16 0.88 14.26
C LEU A 43 -17.87 -0.46 14.53
N GLU A 44 -17.99 -0.88 15.79
CA GLU A 44 -18.75 -2.07 16.20
C GLU A 44 -20.19 -1.98 15.68
N ARG A 45 -20.84 -0.83 15.90
CA ARG A 45 -22.21 -0.58 15.43
C ARG A 45 -22.30 -0.51 13.90
N ARG A 46 -21.35 0.20 13.28
CA ARG A 46 -21.35 0.45 11.83
C ARG A 46 -21.18 -0.83 11.01
N TYR A 47 -20.30 -1.72 11.45
CA TYR A 47 -19.96 -2.94 10.72
C TYR A 47 -20.53 -4.21 11.35
N ASN A 48 -21.39 -4.08 12.36
CA ASN A 48 -22.00 -5.19 13.10
C ASN A 48 -20.95 -6.24 13.53
N CYS A 49 -19.91 -5.78 14.22
CA CYS A 49 -18.79 -6.63 14.65
C CYS A 49 -18.43 -6.40 16.11
N THR A 50 -17.63 -7.31 16.66
CA THR A 50 -17.23 -7.29 18.07
C THR A 50 -16.02 -6.38 18.33
N ARG A 51 -15.93 -5.84 19.55
CA ARG A 51 -14.77 -5.07 20.02
C ARG A 51 -13.40 -5.71 19.69
N PRO A 52 -13.16 -7.03 19.89
CA PRO A 52 -11.89 -7.65 19.52
C PRO A 52 -11.64 -7.70 18.01
N GLN A 53 -12.67 -7.86 17.18
CA GLN A 53 -12.55 -7.79 15.71
C GLN A 53 -12.15 -6.38 15.26
N VAL A 54 -12.82 -5.35 15.79
CA VAL A 54 -12.46 -3.94 15.50
C VAL A 54 -11.01 -3.65 15.90
N ARG A 55 -10.59 -4.09 17.09
CA ARG A 55 -9.22 -3.85 17.55
C ARG A 55 -8.18 -4.51 16.63
N ARG A 56 -8.39 -5.78 16.25
CA ARG A 56 -7.51 -6.47 15.30
C ARG A 56 -7.46 -5.75 13.94
N ALA A 57 -8.60 -5.29 13.44
CA ALA A 57 -8.67 -4.53 12.19
C ALA A 57 -7.89 -3.21 12.29
N LEU A 58 -8.11 -2.44 13.36
CA LEU A 58 -7.38 -1.20 13.59
C LEU A 58 -5.87 -1.42 13.76
N ASP A 59 -5.45 -2.47 14.48
CA ASP A 59 -4.04 -2.79 14.67
C ASP A 59 -3.38 -3.18 13.33
N ARG A 60 -4.09 -3.92 12.46
CA ARG A 60 -3.65 -4.18 11.07
C ARG A 60 -3.50 -2.88 10.27
N LEU A 61 -4.48 -1.98 10.35
CA LEU A 61 -4.41 -0.68 9.66
C LEU A 61 -3.28 0.21 10.20
N VAL A 62 -2.97 0.12 11.49
CA VAL A 62 -1.84 0.80 12.13
C VAL A 62 -0.51 0.28 11.59
N GLN A 63 -0.34 -1.04 11.48
CA GLN A 63 0.86 -1.65 10.87
C GLN A 63 1.08 -1.16 9.43
N LYS A 64 0.00 -0.76 8.74
CA LYS A 64 0.02 -0.29 7.35
C LYS A 64 -0.04 1.24 7.22
N ARG A 65 -0.02 1.97 8.35
CA ARG A 65 -0.09 3.45 8.45
C ARG A 65 -1.29 4.09 7.74
N LEU A 66 -2.40 3.36 7.70
CA LEU A 66 -3.70 3.87 7.27
C LEU A 66 -4.40 4.56 8.45
N VAL A 67 -4.07 4.11 9.65
CA VAL A 67 -4.55 4.59 10.94
C VAL A 67 -3.35 4.79 11.85
N GLU A 68 -3.45 5.71 12.79
CA GLU A 68 -2.48 5.92 13.86
C GLU A 68 -3.12 5.63 15.22
N HIS A 69 -2.38 5.00 16.13
CA HIS A 69 -2.81 4.74 17.49
C HIS A 69 -2.02 5.62 18.46
N ILE A 70 -2.73 6.50 19.16
CA ILE A 70 -2.16 7.33 20.21
C ILE A 70 -2.48 6.70 21.57
N PRO A 71 -1.46 6.30 22.37
CA PRO A 71 -1.67 5.72 23.69
C PRO A 71 -2.63 6.55 24.54
N ASN A 72 -3.60 5.90 25.17
CA ASN A 72 -4.65 6.50 26.01
C ASN A 72 -5.60 7.48 25.29
N ARG A 73 -5.47 7.69 23.97
CA ARG A 73 -6.41 8.51 23.18
C ARG A 73 -7.19 7.70 22.15
N GLY A 74 -6.62 6.60 21.66
CA GLY A 74 -7.28 5.69 20.71
C GLY A 74 -6.71 5.82 19.31
N TYR A 75 -7.55 5.57 18.30
CA TYR A 75 -7.13 5.45 16.90
C TYR A 75 -7.69 6.61 16.07
N HIS A 76 -6.94 7.12 15.10
CA HIS A 76 -7.45 8.05 14.10
C HIS A 76 -6.93 7.74 12.71
N VAL A 77 -7.68 8.12 11.68
CA VAL A 77 -7.25 8.02 10.28
C VAL A 77 -6.00 8.88 10.12
N HIS A 78 -4.96 8.31 9.52
CA HIS A 78 -3.70 9.00 9.36
C HIS A 78 -3.87 10.26 8.49
N GLU A 79 -3.30 11.38 8.94
CA GLU A 79 -3.37 12.67 8.25
C GLU A 79 -1.98 13.03 7.75
N GLN A 80 -1.86 13.26 6.44
CA GLN A 80 -0.59 13.55 5.81
C GLN A 80 -0.20 15.01 6.04
N ASP A 81 0.93 15.24 6.69
CA ASP A 81 1.63 16.52 6.61
C ASP A 81 2.25 16.64 5.21
N GLY A 82 1.64 17.49 4.37
CA GLY A 82 2.09 17.70 2.99
C GLY A 82 3.53 18.18 2.88
N ARG A 83 4.01 18.99 3.83
CA ARG A 83 5.40 19.46 3.85
C ARG A 83 6.34 18.29 4.14
N ARG A 84 6.06 17.54 5.22
CA ARG A 84 6.85 16.35 5.57
C ARG A 84 6.86 15.32 4.44
N ALA A 85 5.73 15.15 3.75
CA ALA A 85 5.66 14.25 2.61
C ALA A 85 6.55 14.69 1.45
N GLN A 86 6.61 15.99 1.15
CA GLN A 86 7.52 16.53 0.16
C GLN A 86 8.99 16.31 0.57
N GLU A 87 9.34 16.64 1.82
CA GLU A 87 10.70 16.45 2.36
C GLU A 87 11.15 14.97 2.27
N VAL A 88 10.25 14.03 2.56
CA VAL A 88 10.52 12.59 2.40
C VAL A 88 10.67 12.21 0.93
N SER A 89 9.82 12.71 0.04
CA SER A 89 9.92 12.46 -1.40
C SER A 89 11.24 12.99 -1.97
N ASP A 90 11.71 14.16 -1.55
CA ASP A 90 13.00 14.72 -1.98
C ASP A 90 14.17 13.82 -1.59
N ILE A 91 14.19 13.33 -0.34
CA ILE A 91 15.21 12.37 0.13
C ILE A 91 15.15 11.08 -0.69
N ARG A 92 13.95 10.55 -0.94
CA ARG A 92 13.76 9.35 -1.76
C ARG A 92 14.25 9.54 -3.18
N VAL A 93 13.95 10.66 -3.82
CA VAL A 93 14.44 10.96 -5.16
C VAL A 93 15.97 10.92 -5.17
N ILE A 94 16.63 11.55 -4.20
CA ILE A 94 18.10 11.54 -4.11
C ILE A 94 18.63 10.12 -3.98
N LEU A 95 18.11 9.34 -3.02
CA LEU A 95 18.64 8.01 -2.71
C LEU A 95 18.31 6.97 -3.79
N GLU A 96 17.07 6.93 -4.26
CA GLU A 96 16.61 5.89 -5.17
C GLU A 96 17.07 6.10 -6.62
N VAL A 97 17.23 7.35 -7.05
CA VAL A 97 17.81 7.67 -8.37
C VAL A 97 19.32 7.41 -8.37
N ALA A 98 20.01 7.69 -7.25
CA ALA A 98 21.46 7.48 -7.15
C ALA A 98 21.87 6.00 -7.25
N ILE A 99 20.95 5.06 -7.00
CA ILE A 99 21.24 3.63 -7.10
C ILE A 99 20.78 2.97 -8.39
N SER A 100 20.14 3.71 -9.30
CA SER A 100 19.65 3.17 -10.57
C SER A 100 20.76 2.54 -11.41
N ASP A 101 21.97 3.12 -11.43
CA ASP A 101 23.12 2.54 -12.14
C ASP A 101 23.45 1.13 -11.64
N ARG A 102 23.44 0.94 -10.30
CA ARG A 102 23.74 -0.35 -9.66
C ARG A 102 22.64 -1.38 -9.91
N ILE A 103 21.38 -0.96 -9.82
CA ILE A 103 20.23 -1.82 -10.15
C ILE A 103 20.38 -2.36 -11.56
N VAL A 104 20.60 -1.47 -12.53
CA VAL A 104 20.74 -1.86 -13.94
C VAL A 104 21.97 -2.73 -14.18
N ALA A 105 23.09 -2.45 -13.53
CA ALA A 105 24.30 -3.26 -13.68
C ALA A 105 24.13 -4.68 -13.13
N ASN A 106 23.45 -4.83 -11.99
CA ASN A 106 23.36 -6.09 -11.26
C ASN A 106 22.20 -6.99 -11.70
N ALA A 107 21.13 -6.43 -12.28
CA ALA A 107 19.96 -7.20 -12.67
C ALA A 107 20.31 -8.25 -13.75
N GLY A 108 20.03 -9.53 -13.47
CA GLY A 108 20.07 -10.61 -14.43
C GLY A 108 18.69 -10.97 -14.98
N ASP A 109 18.64 -11.92 -15.92
CA ASP A 109 17.38 -12.35 -16.55
C ASP A 109 16.39 -12.92 -15.54
N ALA A 110 16.88 -13.63 -14.52
CA ALA A 110 16.05 -14.14 -13.42
C ALA A 110 15.43 -13.00 -12.58
N ASP A 111 16.19 -11.92 -12.35
CA ASP A 111 15.69 -10.75 -11.62
C ASP A 111 14.62 -10.01 -12.42
N ILE A 112 14.83 -9.85 -13.73
CA ILE A 112 13.86 -9.24 -14.63
C ILE A 112 12.57 -10.08 -14.66
N ALA A 113 12.69 -11.40 -14.77
CA ALA A 113 11.54 -12.31 -14.71
C ALA A 113 10.78 -12.19 -13.37
N ASN A 114 11.49 -12.10 -12.25
CA ASN A 114 10.86 -11.93 -10.94
C ASN A 114 10.18 -10.56 -10.79
N LEU A 115 10.82 -9.48 -11.27
CA LEU A 115 10.20 -8.15 -11.29
C LEU A 115 8.92 -8.15 -12.13
N ARG A 116 8.91 -8.81 -13.29
CA ARG A 116 7.70 -8.97 -14.12
C ARG A 116 6.61 -9.70 -13.37
N ALA A 117 6.94 -10.79 -12.68
CA ALA A 117 5.95 -11.53 -11.88
C ALA A 117 5.35 -10.66 -10.77
N LEU A 118 6.16 -9.87 -10.06
CA LEU A 118 5.70 -8.94 -9.03
C LEU A 118 4.81 -7.83 -9.62
N ALA A 119 5.19 -7.26 -10.76
CA ALA A 119 4.40 -6.23 -11.44
C ALA A 119 3.07 -6.79 -11.98
N SER A 120 3.07 -7.99 -12.58
CA SER A 120 1.84 -8.67 -12.99
C SER A 120 0.92 -8.96 -11.81
N ARG A 121 1.47 -9.38 -10.66
CA ARG A 121 0.67 -9.56 -9.44
C ARG A 121 0.04 -8.25 -8.97
N PHE A 122 0.76 -7.14 -9.06
CA PHE A 122 0.19 -5.82 -8.79
C PHE A 122 -0.96 -5.51 -9.75
N ASP A 123 -0.75 -5.68 -11.06
CA ASP A 123 -1.76 -5.41 -12.10
C ASP A 123 -3.03 -6.28 -11.91
N ASP A 124 -2.88 -7.56 -11.56
CA ASP A 124 -4.01 -8.46 -11.26
C ASP A 124 -4.82 -8.00 -10.05
N LEU A 125 -4.13 -7.50 -9.01
CA LEU A 125 -4.76 -7.00 -7.78
C LEU A 125 -5.49 -5.68 -7.99
N VAL A 126 -5.15 -4.89 -9.02
CA VAL A 126 -5.94 -3.69 -9.39
C VAL A 126 -7.38 -4.06 -9.74
N LEU A 127 -7.62 -5.25 -10.28
CA LEU A 127 -8.94 -5.71 -10.72
C LEU A 127 -9.61 -6.61 -9.69
N ASN A 128 -8.84 -7.50 -9.08
CA ASN A 128 -9.37 -8.64 -8.34
C ASN A 128 -8.96 -8.66 -6.86
N GLY A 129 -8.15 -7.69 -6.43
CA GLY A 129 -7.56 -7.63 -5.10
C GLY A 129 -8.23 -6.64 -4.17
N THR A 130 -7.95 -6.82 -2.88
CA THR A 130 -8.17 -5.79 -1.87
C THR A 130 -7.13 -4.68 -1.97
N MET A 131 -7.45 -3.49 -1.48
CA MET A 131 -6.49 -2.38 -1.44
C MET A 131 -5.27 -2.69 -0.57
N LEU A 132 -5.46 -3.54 0.44
CA LEU A 132 -4.37 -4.00 1.30
C LEU A 132 -3.39 -4.91 0.56
N GLU A 133 -3.91 -5.91 -0.17
CA GLU A 133 -3.06 -6.79 -0.99
C GLU A 133 -2.32 -6.00 -2.07
N LEU A 134 -3.00 -5.04 -2.72
CA LEU A 134 -2.40 -4.17 -3.72
C LEU A 134 -1.23 -3.35 -3.13
N TYR A 135 -1.43 -2.80 -1.93
CA TYR A 135 -0.38 -2.08 -1.22
C TYR A 135 0.82 -2.99 -0.88
N GLU A 136 0.57 -4.21 -0.43
CA GLU A 136 1.62 -5.19 -0.15
C GLU A 136 2.39 -5.60 -1.41
N ALA A 137 1.70 -5.81 -2.53
CA ALA A 137 2.33 -6.10 -3.82
C ALA A 137 3.25 -4.95 -4.29
N ASN A 138 2.81 -3.70 -4.12
CA ASN A 138 3.64 -2.53 -4.43
C ASN A 138 4.89 -2.44 -3.55
N LEU A 139 4.77 -2.71 -2.24
CA LEU A 139 5.93 -2.75 -1.35
C LEU A 139 6.90 -3.87 -1.75
N ALA A 140 6.39 -5.05 -2.13
CA ALA A 140 7.20 -6.17 -2.57
C ALA A 140 7.98 -5.84 -3.85
N PHE A 141 7.32 -5.25 -4.86
CA PHE A 141 7.97 -4.79 -6.09
C PHE A 141 9.12 -3.82 -5.81
N HIS A 142 8.86 -2.74 -5.07
CA HIS A 142 9.90 -1.74 -4.79
C HIS A 142 11.02 -2.29 -3.91
N ARG A 143 10.72 -3.13 -2.93
CA ARG A 143 11.76 -3.76 -2.11
C ARG A 143 12.68 -4.63 -2.96
N TYR A 144 12.12 -5.46 -3.85
CA TYR A 144 12.93 -6.29 -4.73
C TYR A 144 13.80 -5.45 -5.67
N LEU A 145 13.22 -4.41 -6.27
CA LEU A 145 13.96 -3.46 -7.11
C LEU A 145 15.18 -2.85 -6.37
N LEU A 146 14.99 -2.43 -5.12
CA LEU A 146 16.08 -1.85 -4.31
C LEU A 146 17.16 -2.88 -3.96
N VAL A 147 16.78 -4.14 -3.71
CA VAL A 147 17.74 -5.23 -3.41
C VAL A 147 18.74 -5.42 -4.54
N LEU A 148 18.34 -5.20 -5.80
CA LEU A 148 19.23 -5.28 -6.96
C LEU A 148 20.38 -4.27 -6.90
N ALA A 149 20.28 -3.18 -6.13
CA ALA A 149 21.42 -2.29 -5.92
C ALA A 149 22.60 -2.97 -5.18
N GLY A 150 22.36 -4.08 -4.47
CA GLY A 150 23.39 -4.82 -3.75
C GLY A 150 23.95 -4.07 -2.54
N ASN A 151 23.16 -3.21 -1.91
CA ASN A 151 23.53 -2.50 -0.68
C ASN A 151 22.40 -2.63 0.35
N GLN A 152 22.55 -3.59 1.26
CA GLN A 152 21.52 -3.94 2.23
C GLN A 152 21.16 -2.78 3.17
N GLU A 153 22.16 -2.04 3.66
CA GLU A 153 21.95 -0.87 4.52
C GLU A 153 21.11 0.20 3.83
N LEU A 154 21.34 0.41 2.53
CA LEU A 154 20.58 1.37 1.74
C LEU A 154 19.14 0.89 1.47
N VAL A 155 18.94 -0.42 1.25
CA VAL A 155 17.59 -1.01 1.15
C VAL A 155 16.81 -0.76 2.44
N GLU A 156 17.43 -0.98 3.60
CA GLU A 156 16.81 -0.79 4.91
C GLU A 156 16.47 0.69 5.15
N LEU A 157 17.42 1.59 4.91
CA LEU A 157 17.23 3.03 5.03
C LEU A 157 16.09 3.54 4.13
N ILE A 158 16.08 3.17 2.85
CA ILE A 158 15.03 3.60 1.91
C ILE A 158 13.68 3.00 2.31
N THR A 159 13.66 1.73 2.75
CA THR A 159 12.44 1.08 3.23
C THR A 159 11.88 1.83 4.45
N GLU A 160 12.72 2.25 5.39
CA GLU A 160 12.32 3.02 6.57
C GLU A 160 11.83 4.44 6.18
N ILE A 161 12.50 5.10 5.24
CA ILE A 161 12.11 6.46 4.82
C ILE A 161 10.78 6.46 4.07
N ARG A 162 10.56 5.51 3.15
CA ARG A 162 9.26 5.29 2.47
C ARG A 162 8.09 5.15 3.43
N GLN A 163 8.42 4.66 4.61
CA GLN A 163 7.51 4.37 5.68
C GLN A 163 7.22 5.61 6.56
N ARG A 164 7.95 6.72 6.43
CA ARG A 164 7.72 7.95 7.24
C ARG A 164 6.54 8.81 6.76
N THR A 165 5.91 8.45 5.65
CA THR A 165 4.73 9.11 5.06
C THR A 165 3.54 8.17 5.00
N SER A 166 2.37 8.72 4.69
CA SER A 166 1.14 7.97 4.48
C SER A 166 1.31 6.93 3.36
N SER A 167 0.70 5.76 3.54
CA SER A 167 0.76 4.69 2.54
C SER A 167 0.05 5.09 1.24
N ALA A 168 0.45 4.46 0.13
CA ALA A 168 -0.06 4.77 -1.21
C ALA A 168 -1.61 4.82 -1.31
N PRO A 169 -2.38 3.92 -0.66
CA PRO A 169 -3.85 4.01 -0.64
C PRO A 169 -4.41 5.34 -0.15
N VAL A 170 -3.83 5.93 0.89
CA VAL A 170 -4.33 7.17 1.51
C VAL A 170 -3.72 8.42 0.87
N SER A 171 -2.58 8.27 0.18
CA SER A 171 -1.88 9.35 -0.51
C SER A 171 -2.11 9.33 -2.03
N GLN A 172 -1.35 8.52 -2.76
CA GLN A 172 -1.22 8.57 -4.23
C GLN A 172 -2.38 7.90 -4.99
N TRP A 173 -2.99 6.87 -4.40
CA TRP A 173 -3.98 6.01 -5.05
C TRP A 173 -5.43 6.44 -4.80
N ARG A 174 -5.69 7.75 -4.87
CA ARG A 174 -7.06 8.29 -4.64
C ARG A 174 -8.06 7.95 -5.74
N THR A 175 -7.59 7.43 -6.88
CA THR A 175 -8.43 7.00 -8.01
C THR A 175 -7.84 5.75 -8.67
N ARG A 176 -8.70 4.95 -9.32
CA ARG A 176 -8.27 3.79 -10.11
C ARG A 176 -7.27 4.15 -11.21
N ALA A 177 -7.45 5.30 -11.87
CA ALA A 177 -6.52 5.77 -12.90
C ALA A 177 -5.09 5.98 -12.37
N ARG A 178 -4.95 6.43 -11.11
CA ARG A 178 -3.63 6.59 -10.46
C ARG A 178 -2.99 5.24 -10.12
N ILE A 179 -3.79 4.29 -9.66
CA ILE A 179 -3.33 2.91 -9.41
C ILE A 179 -2.80 2.28 -10.72
N GLU A 180 -3.59 2.37 -11.80
CA GLU A 180 -3.17 1.84 -13.11
C GLU A 180 -1.93 2.56 -13.66
N GLN A 181 -1.78 3.86 -13.38
CA GLN A 181 -0.58 4.60 -13.75
C GLN A 181 0.65 4.05 -13.02
N SER A 182 0.53 3.73 -11.72
CA SER A 182 1.60 3.09 -10.94
C SER A 182 2.03 1.76 -11.57
N GLY A 183 1.07 0.91 -11.95
CA GLY A 183 1.36 -0.38 -12.61
C GLY A 183 2.08 -0.20 -13.96
N ARG A 184 1.61 0.74 -14.79
CA ARG A 184 2.30 1.10 -16.05
C ARG A 184 3.73 1.57 -15.81
N GLU A 185 3.97 2.35 -14.76
CA GLU A 185 5.32 2.82 -14.44
C GLU A 185 6.22 1.71 -13.93
N HIS A 186 5.70 0.76 -13.15
CA HIS A 186 6.46 -0.44 -12.77
C HIS A 186 6.93 -1.20 -14.03
N GLN A 187 6.03 -1.44 -14.99
CA GLN A 187 6.40 -2.10 -16.26
C GLN A 187 7.45 -1.31 -17.04
N GLN A 188 7.32 0.02 -17.13
CA GLN A 188 8.30 0.88 -17.79
C GLN A 188 9.68 0.85 -17.11
N MET A 189 9.74 0.76 -15.78
CA MET A 189 11.00 0.62 -15.05
C MET A 189 11.68 -0.71 -15.38
N ILE A 190 10.91 -1.79 -15.47
CA ILE A 190 11.44 -3.11 -15.86
C ILE A 190 11.99 -3.06 -17.29
N ASP A 191 11.26 -2.46 -18.24
CA ASP A 191 11.72 -2.28 -19.61
C ASP A 191 13.05 -1.52 -19.69
N ALA A 192 13.22 -0.49 -18.84
CA ALA A 192 14.46 0.28 -18.78
C ALA A 192 15.63 -0.57 -18.25
N ILE A 193 15.40 -1.40 -17.23
CA ILE A 193 16.39 -2.33 -16.68
C ILE A 193 16.81 -3.36 -17.73
N GLU A 194 15.84 -3.96 -18.41
CA GLU A 194 16.05 -4.97 -19.45
C GLU A 194 16.86 -4.41 -20.63
N LYS A 195 16.59 -3.16 -21.02
CA LYS A 195 17.33 -2.45 -22.09
C LYS A 195 18.66 -1.85 -21.62
N ARG A 196 19.02 -2.02 -20.34
CA ARG A 196 20.18 -1.40 -19.69
C ARG A 196 20.21 0.13 -19.79
N ASP A 197 19.03 0.75 -19.86
CA ASP A 197 18.85 2.20 -20.00
C ASP A 197 18.74 2.87 -18.60
N VAL A 198 19.91 3.20 -18.06
CA VAL A 198 20.05 3.81 -16.74
C VAL A 198 19.34 5.16 -16.64
N ASP A 199 19.52 6.04 -17.64
CA ASP A 199 18.96 7.38 -17.61
C ASP A 199 17.43 7.32 -17.65
N ARG A 200 16.88 6.38 -18.42
CA ARG A 200 15.44 6.14 -18.43
C ARG A 200 14.93 5.64 -17.09
N LEU A 201 15.65 4.72 -16.43
CA LEU A 201 15.27 4.24 -15.09
C LEU A 201 15.27 5.41 -14.08
N LYS A 202 16.32 6.23 -14.06
CA LYS A 202 16.45 7.41 -13.18
C LYS A 202 15.25 8.36 -13.32
N GLU A 203 14.91 8.69 -14.56
CA GLU A 203 13.78 9.55 -14.88
C GLU A 203 12.44 8.93 -14.45
N LEU A 204 12.23 7.64 -14.72
CA LEU A 204 11.02 6.93 -14.30
C LEU A 204 10.90 6.85 -12.78
N THR A 205 11.97 6.51 -12.06
CA THR A 205 12.02 6.46 -10.60
C THR A 205 11.66 7.81 -9.99
N ARG A 206 12.26 8.90 -10.49
CA ARG A 206 11.94 10.25 -10.04
C ARG A 206 10.46 10.58 -10.24
N ARG A 207 9.95 10.37 -11.46
CA ARG A 207 8.57 10.66 -11.79
C ARG A 207 7.60 9.89 -10.92
N HIS A 208 7.86 8.60 -10.71
CA HIS A 208 7.05 7.72 -9.89
C HIS A 208 6.99 8.14 -8.42
N ILE A 209 8.12 8.58 -7.85
CA ILE A 209 8.17 9.09 -6.47
C ILE A 209 7.37 10.39 -6.33
N LEU A 210 7.50 11.29 -7.30
CA LEU A 210 6.87 12.60 -7.29
C LEU A 210 5.41 12.60 -7.77
N GLN A 211 4.84 11.43 -8.07
CA GLN A 211 3.42 11.35 -8.37
C GLN A 211 2.59 11.77 -7.16
N THR A 212 1.81 12.83 -7.35
CA THR A 212 0.72 13.30 -6.49
C THR A 212 -0.60 13.18 -7.22
#